data_AF-A0A5J5U1T2-F1
#
_entry.id   AF-A0A5J5U1T2-F1
#
_cell.length_a   1.000
_cell.length_b   1.000
_cell.length_c   1.000
_cell.angle_alpha   90.00
_cell.angle_beta   90.00
_cell.angle_gamma   90.00
#
_symmetry.space_group_name_H-M   'P 1'
#
loop_
_entity.id
_entity.type
_entity.pdbx_description
1 polymer ?
#
loop_
_entity_poly.entity_id
_entity_poly.type
_entity_poly.pdbx_seq_one_letter_code
_entity_poly.pdbx_strand_id
1 'polypeptide(L)'
;MATLVEPPNGVKPKGKHYYSMWQTLFEIDTKYVPIKPIGRGAYGIVCSAINRETNEKVAIKKINNVFENRVDALRTLRELKLLRHIRHENVIALKDVMMPIQRIGFKDVVRIVPIKQRTSKNSRRN
;
A
#
# COMPACT_ATOMS: atom_id res chain seq x y z
N MET A 1 -6.81 4.20 13.61
CA MET A 1 -5.86 5.14 12.99
C MET A 1 -4.55 4.43 12.73
N ALA A 2 -3.62 5.01 11.96
CA ALA A 2 -2.27 4.45 11.82
C ALA A 2 -1.42 4.82 13.04
N THR A 3 -0.86 3.81 13.72
CA THR A 3 -0.02 4.01 14.90
C THR A 3 1.41 3.65 14.56
N LEU A 4 2.36 4.58 14.79
CA LEU A 4 3.78 4.30 14.64
C LEU A 4 4.20 3.29 15.71
N VAL A 5 4.92 2.23 15.31
CA VAL A 5 5.38 1.17 16.22
C VAL A 5 6.87 0.90 15.99
N GLU A 6 7.50 0.26 16.97
CA GLU A 6 8.89 -0.16 16.85
C GLU A 6 9.05 -1.35 15.89
N PRO A 7 10.22 -1.48 15.23
CA PRO A 7 10.52 -2.63 14.40
C PRO A 7 10.43 -3.94 15.21
N PRO A 8 9.88 -5.03 14.65
CA PRO A 8 9.76 -6.31 15.35
C PRO A 8 11.11 -6.91 15.76
N ASN A 9 12.20 -6.53 15.09
CA ASN A 9 13.54 -7.03 15.36
C ASN A 9 14.38 -6.06 16.22
N GLY A 10 13.79 -4.97 16.75
CA GLY A 10 14.49 -3.93 17.53
C GLY A 10 15.46 -3.05 16.73
N VAL A 11 15.93 -3.51 15.57
CA VAL A 11 16.83 -2.76 14.68
C VAL A 11 16.01 -1.81 13.80
N LYS A 12 16.22 -0.49 13.95
CA LYS A 12 15.62 0.52 13.09
C LYS A 12 16.31 0.53 11.72
N PRO A 13 15.64 0.07 10.65
CA PRO A 13 16.22 0.03 9.32
C PRO A 13 16.27 1.44 8.72
N LYS A 14 17.39 1.79 8.07
CA LYS A 14 17.54 3.11 7.44
C LYS A 14 16.49 3.26 6.31
N GLY A 15 15.72 4.35 6.35
CA GLY A 15 14.72 4.69 5.33
C GLY A 15 13.37 3.99 5.45
N LYS A 16 13.14 3.22 6.53
CA LYS A 16 11.88 2.50 6.78
C LYS A 16 11.34 2.78 8.18
N HIS A 17 10.02 2.76 8.30
CA HIS A 17 9.32 2.83 9.58
C HIS A 17 8.15 1.84 9.61
N TYR A 18 7.65 1.57 10.81
CA TYR A 18 6.61 0.56 11.02
C TYR A 18 5.34 1.19 11.54
N TYR A 19 4.21 0.81 10.95
CA TYR A 19 2.89 1.22 11.41
C TYR A 19 2.02 0.01 11.70
N SER A 20 1.28 0.06 12.81
CA SER A 20 0.22 -0.89 13.08
C SER A 20 -1.12 -0.29 12.68
N MET A 21 -1.86 -1.02 11.84
CA MET A 21 -3.21 -0.68 11.38
C MET A 21 -4.04 -1.95 11.29
N TRP A 22 -5.19 -1.97 11.99
CA TRP A 22 -6.07 -3.14 12.07
C TRP A 22 -5.30 -4.44 12.37
N GLN A 23 -4.47 -4.41 13.42
CA GLN A 23 -3.65 -5.54 13.86
C GLN A 23 -2.67 -6.07 12.81
N THR A 24 -2.41 -5.32 11.74
CA THR A 24 -1.43 -5.66 10.72
C THR A 24 -0.27 -4.68 10.77
N LEU A 25 0.94 -5.23 10.80
CA LEU A 25 2.19 -4.48 10.72
C LEU A 25 2.47 -4.07 9.27
N PHE A 26 2.77 -2.80 9.06
CA PHE A 26 3.16 -2.24 7.78
C PHE A 26 4.60 -1.76 7.85
N GLU A 27 5.45 -2.31 6.99
CA GLU A 27 6.77 -1.77 6.70
C GLU A 27 6.65 -0.75 5.56
N ILE A 28 6.99 0.51 5.81
CA ILE A 28 6.73 1.63 4.89
C ILE A 28 8.00 2.48 4.73
N ASP A 29 8.24 3.01 3.53
CA ASP A 29 9.33 3.97 3.32
C ASP A 29 9.03 5.30 4.05
N THR A 30 10.05 5.89 4.66
CA THR A 30 9.91 7.12 5.46
C THR A 30 9.35 8.33 4.70
N LYS A 31 9.40 8.30 3.37
CA LYS A 31 8.78 9.31 2.49
C LYS A 31 7.25 9.28 2.55
N TYR A 32 6.63 8.17 2.95
CA TYR A 32 5.18 8.06 3.07
C TYR A 32 4.73 8.16 4.52
N VAL A 33 3.66 8.89 4.78
CA VAL A 33 3.01 8.98 6.10
C VAL A 33 1.63 8.37 6.03
N PRO A 34 1.42 7.16 6.57
CA PRO A 34 0.10 6.57 6.72
C PRO A 34 -0.80 7.45 7.60
N ILE A 35 -2.03 7.65 7.16
CA ILE A 35 -3.04 8.44 7.88
C ILE A 35 -4.03 7.49 8.55
N LYS A 36 -4.75 6.73 7.74
CA LYS A 36 -5.83 5.85 8.21
C LYS A 36 -6.03 4.66 7.27
N PRO A 37 -6.46 3.51 7.78
CA PRO A 37 -6.96 2.45 6.94
C PRO A 37 -8.23 2.91 6.20
N ILE A 38 -8.35 2.56 4.93
CA ILE A 38 -9.47 2.95 4.05
C ILE A 38 -10.22 1.76 3.45
N GLY A 39 -9.67 0.54 3.56
CA GLY A 39 -10.35 -0.66 3.08
C GLY A 39 -9.62 -1.93 3.45
N ARG A 40 -10.38 -3.00 3.68
CA ARG A 40 -9.88 -4.37 3.87
C ARG A 40 -10.45 -5.22 2.73
N GLY A 41 -9.59 -5.97 2.06
CA GLY A 41 -10.00 -6.92 1.02
C GLY A 41 -9.57 -8.33 1.39
N ALA A 42 -9.88 -9.29 0.52
CA ALA A 42 -9.51 -10.70 0.69
C ALA A 42 -7.99 -10.89 0.89
N TYR A 43 -7.17 -10.07 0.24
CA TYR A 43 -5.72 -10.25 0.20
C TYR A 43 -4.93 -9.32 1.13
N GLY A 44 -5.60 -8.40 1.84
CA GLY A 44 -4.91 -7.48 2.75
C GLY A 44 -5.60 -6.16 2.97
N ILE A 45 -4.82 -5.14 3.32
CA ILE A 45 -5.31 -3.87 3.84
C ILE A 45 -4.81 -2.72 2.97
N VAL A 46 -5.69 -1.74 2.77
CA VAL A 46 -5.40 -0.49 2.09
C VAL A 46 -5.47 0.64 3.12
N CYS A 47 -4.45 1.49 3.15
CA CYS A 47 -4.47 2.73 3.92
C CYS A 47 -4.21 3.94 3.02
N SER A 48 -4.77 5.08 3.40
CA SER A 48 -4.42 6.37 2.80
C SER A 48 -3.13 6.88 3.44
N ALA A 49 -2.24 7.45 2.64
CA ALA A 49 -1.00 8.06 3.09
C ALA A 49 -0.72 9.36 2.32
N ILE A 50 0.23 10.16 2.81
CA ILE A 50 0.80 11.30 2.09
C ILE A 50 2.24 10.97 1.72
N ASN A 51 2.61 11.20 0.47
CA ASN A 51 4.02 11.27 0.09
C ASN A 51 4.57 12.65 0.48
N ARG A 52 5.54 12.70 1.40
CA ARG A 52 6.14 13.96 1.88
C ARG A 52 6.98 14.68 0.83
N GLU A 53 7.53 13.94 -0.13
CA GLU A 53 8.38 14.53 -1.17
C GLU A 53 7.54 15.29 -2.21
N THR A 54 6.36 14.77 -2.53
CA THR A 54 5.48 15.35 -3.57
C THR A 54 4.22 16.03 -3.01
N ASN A 55 3.96 15.90 -1.70
CA ASN A 55 2.70 16.26 -1.04
C ASN A 55 1.44 15.60 -1.64
N GLU A 56 1.59 14.56 -2.46
CA GLU A 56 0.47 13.84 -3.04
C GLU A 56 -0.17 12.87 -2.03
N LYS A 57 -1.50 12.82 -1.99
CA LYS A 57 -2.22 11.76 -1.29
C LYS A 57 -2.21 10.48 -2.12
N VAL A 58 -1.84 9.37 -1.49
CA VAL A 58 -1.73 8.05 -2.11
C VAL A 58 -2.51 7.00 -1.32
N ALA A 59 -2.77 5.87 -1.95
CA ALA A 59 -3.22 4.66 -1.29
C ALA A 59 -2.09 3.63 -1.29
N ILE A 60 -1.79 3.08 -0.11
CA ILE A 60 -0.83 2.00 0.10
C ILE A 60 -1.63 0.73 0.33
N LYS A 61 -1.46 -0.26 -0.56
CA LYS A 61 -2.07 -1.59 -0.42
C LYS A 61 -0.98 -2.58 -0.03
N LYS A 62 -1.11 -3.16 1.16
CA LYS A 62 -0.34 -4.31 1.61
C LYS A 62 -1.10 -5.58 1.26
N ILE A 63 -0.42 -6.49 0.57
CA ILE A 63 -0.90 -7.83 0.24
C ILE A 63 -0.08 -8.79 1.07
N ASN A 64 -0.73 -9.50 1.99
CA ASN A 64 -0.03 -10.40 2.91
C ASN A 64 0.12 -11.80 2.28
N ASN A 65 1.17 -12.52 2.66
CA ASN A 65 1.33 -13.95 2.36
C ASN A 65 1.17 -14.30 0.86
N VAL A 66 1.71 -13.45 -0.03
CA VAL A 66 1.51 -13.52 -1.49
C VAL A 66 1.96 -14.86 -2.08
N PHE A 67 2.91 -15.54 -1.44
CA PHE A 67 3.52 -16.78 -1.93
C PHE A 67 2.89 -18.07 -1.38
N GLU A 68 1.90 -17.99 -0.49
CA GLU A 68 1.25 -19.20 0.05
C GLU A 68 0.45 -19.95 -1.02
N ASN A 69 -0.18 -19.22 -1.94
CA ASN A 69 -0.91 -19.79 -3.07
C ASN A 69 -0.31 -19.33 -4.40
N ARG A 70 0.18 -20.28 -5.19
CA ARG A 70 0.76 -20.04 -6.53
C ARG A 70 -0.18 -19.24 -7.43
N VAL A 71 -1.48 -19.50 -7.38
CA VAL A 71 -2.47 -18.80 -8.23
C VAL A 71 -2.58 -17.34 -7.81
N ASP A 72 -2.61 -17.05 -6.51
CA ASP A 72 -2.69 -15.67 -6.01
C ASP A 72 -1.39 -14.89 -6.20
N ALA A 73 -0.24 -15.57 -6.11
CA ALA A 73 1.06 -15.01 -6.48
C ALA A 73 1.06 -14.56 -7.95
N LEU A 74 0.61 -15.43 -8.87
CA LEU A 74 0.52 -15.11 -10.30
C LEU A 74 -0.50 -14.00 -10.58
N ARG A 75 -1.64 -13.97 -9.88
CA ARG A 75 -2.62 -12.88 -9.98
C ARG A 75 -2.01 -11.55 -9.54
N THR A 76 -1.31 -11.52 -8.42
CA THR A 76 -0.63 -10.32 -7.90
C THR A 76 0.44 -9.84 -8.88
N LEU A 77 1.25 -10.75 -9.43
CA LEU A 77 2.26 -10.42 -10.44
C LEU A 77 1.63 -9.89 -11.72
N ARG A 78 0.55 -10.51 -12.20
CA ARG A 78 -0.17 -10.05 -13.40
C ARG A 78 -0.73 -8.65 -13.18
N GLU A 79 -1.33 -8.38 -12.03
CA GLU A 79 -1.85 -7.05 -11.70
C GLU A 79 -0.74 -6.00 -11.68
N LEU A 80 0.39 -6.27 -11.02
CA LEU A 80 1.54 -5.35 -11.02
C LEU A 80 2.10 -5.13 -12.43
N LYS A 81 2.24 -6.19 -13.23
CA LYS A 81 2.68 -6.08 -14.62
C LYS A 81 1.71 -5.23 -15.43
N LEU A 82 0.40 -5.48 -15.36
CA LEU A 82 -0.58 -4.70 -16.13
C LEU A 82 -0.55 -3.22 -15.75
N LEU A 83 -0.57 -2.91 -14.45
CA LEU A 83 -0.54 -1.51 -13.97
C LEU A 83 0.77 -0.79 -14.31
N ARG A 84 1.86 -1.52 -14.52
CA ARG A 84 3.15 -0.94 -14.94
C ARG A 84 3.16 -0.56 -16.43
N HIS A 85 2.47 -1.31 -17.28
CA HIS A 85 2.50 -1.09 -18.74
C HIS A 85 1.32 -0.25 -19.24
N ILE A 86 0.18 -0.23 -18.54
CA ILE A 86 -1.00 0.54 -18.94
C ILE A 86 -0.93 1.94 -18.34
N ARG A 87 -0.94 2.96 -19.21
CA ARG A 87 -1.04 4.38 -18.84
C ARG A 87 -2.25 4.98 -19.54
N HIS A 88 -3.33 5.17 -18.79
CA HIS A 88 -4.59 5.70 -19.31
C HIS A 88 -5.36 6.41 -18.19
N GLU A 89 -6.07 7.49 -18.47
CA GLU A 89 -6.79 8.31 -17.47
C GLU A 89 -7.80 7.49 -16.64
N ASN A 90 -8.49 6.56 -17.31
CA ASN A 90 -9.49 5.69 -16.70
C ASN A 90 -8.91 4.44 -16.02
N VAL A 91 -7.58 4.25 -16.06
CA VAL A 91 -6.89 3.14 -15.39
C VAL A 91 -6.05 3.70 -14.25
N ILE A 92 -6.12 3.08 -13.07
CA ILE A 92 -5.31 3.52 -11.94
C ILE A 92 -3.83 3.29 -12.25
N ALA A 93 -3.00 4.32 -12.09
CA ALA A 93 -1.56 4.20 -12.33
C ALA A 93 -0.85 3.58 -11.12
N LEU A 94 0.12 2.70 -11.36
CA LEU A 94 1.08 2.28 -10.35
C LEU A 94 2.10 3.41 -10.15
N LYS A 95 2.19 3.96 -8.93
CA LYS A 95 3.14 5.02 -8.59
C LYS A 95 4.45 4.46 -8.08
N ASP A 96 4.39 3.45 -7.20
CA ASP A 96 5.57 2.84 -6.60
C ASP A 96 5.26 1.40 -6.11
N VAL A 97 6.30 0.61 -5.88
CA VAL A 97 6.26 -0.70 -5.23
C VAL A 97 7.37 -0.71 -4.19
N MET A 98 6.99 -0.81 -2.91
CA MET A 98 7.96 -0.84 -1.83
C MET A 98 8.66 -2.19 -1.80
N MET A 99 9.99 -2.12 -1.79
CA MET A 99 10.83 -3.28 -1.55
C MET A 99 10.87 -3.58 -0.06
N PRO A 100 10.70 -4.84 0.37
CA PRO A 100 10.94 -5.23 1.76
C PRO A 100 12.43 -5.07 2.10
N ILE A 101 12.73 -4.79 3.37
CA ILE A 101 14.12 -4.75 3.87
C ILE A 101 14.80 -6.10 3.63
N GLN A 102 14.12 -7.19 3.98
CA GLN A 102 14.62 -8.53 3.75
C GLN A 102 14.16 -9.01 2.37
N ARG A 103 15.10 -9.05 1.43
CA ARG A 103 14.82 -9.46 0.03
C ARG A 103 14.62 -10.96 -0.14
N ILE A 104 15.10 -11.76 0.81
CA ILE A 104 14.98 -13.21 0.82
C ILE A 104 13.88 -13.59 1.80
N GLY A 105 12.93 -14.43 1.39
CA GLY A 105 11.88 -14.95 2.28
C GLY A 105 10.80 -13.93 2.67
N PHE A 106 10.69 -12.80 1.97
CA PHE A 106 9.58 -11.87 2.17
C PHE A 106 8.24 -12.55 1.84
N LYS A 107 7.20 -12.22 2.60
CA LYS A 107 5.86 -12.77 2.42
C LYS A 107 4.87 -11.77 1.84
N ASP A 108 5.18 -10.48 1.97
CA ASP A 108 4.23 -9.40 1.73
C ASP A 108 4.67 -8.54 0.55
N VAL A 109 3.71 -8.06 -0.24
CA VAL A 109 3.94 -7.10 -1.32
C VAL A 109 3.19 -5.82 -1.03
N VAL A 110 3.88 -4.68 -1.14
CA VAL A 110 3.31 -3.36 -0.88
C VAL A 110 3.37 -2.51 -2.14
N ARG A 111 2.21 -2.03 -2.59
CA ARG A 111 2.12 -1.16 -3.77
C ARG A 111 1.45 0.18 -3.44
N ILE A 112 1.81 1.19 -4.22
CA ILE A 112 1.39 2.57 -4.05
C ILE A 112 0.70 3.04 -5.32
N VAL A 113 -0.47 3.63 -5.14
CA VAL A 113 -1.30 4.15 -6.23
C VAL A 113 -1.90 5.51 -5.84
N PRO A 114 -2.32 6.35 -6.80
CA PRO A 114 -3.05 7.58 -6.48
C PRO A 114 -4.32 7.27 -5.69
N ILE A 115 -4.63 8.10 -4.69
CA ILE A 115 -5.92 7.96 -4.00
C ILE A 115 -7.02 8.55 -4.89
N LYS A 116 -8.01 7.73 -5.29
CA LYS A 116 -9.25 8.26 -5.87
C LYS A 116 -10.27 8.38 -4.74
N GLN A 117 -10.59 9.59 -4.34
CA GLN A 117 -11.72 9.82 -3.43
C GLN A 117 -13.00 9.54 -4.21
N ARG A 118 -13.90 8.74 -3.62
CA ARG A 118 -15.26 8.62 -4.15
C ARG A 118 -15.86 10.02 -4.02
N THR A 119 -16.06 10.71 -5.13
CA THR A 119 -16.82 11.97 -5.12
C THR A 119 -18.18 11.63 -4.56
N SER A 120 -18.51 12.15 -3.37
CA SER A 120 -19.90 12.22 -2.95
C SER A 120 -20.59 13.00 -4.06
N LYS A 121 -21.44 12.33 -4.85
CA LYS A 121 -22.41 13.05 -5.66
C LYS A 121 -23.27 13.77 -4.63
N ASN A 122 -22.99 15.06 -4.46
CA ASN A 122 -23.79 15.95 -3.65
C ASN A 122 -25.22 15.80 -4.17
N SER A 123 -26.08 15.22 -3.34
CA SER A 123 -27.52 15.30 -3.47
C SER A 123 -27.92 16.76 -3.25
N ARG A 124 -27.59 17.62 -4.21
CA ARG A 124 -28.38 18.81 -4.51
C ARG A 124 -29.49 18.34 -5.43
N ARG A 125 -30.53 17.75 -4.84
CA ARG A 125 -31.88 17.91 -5.38
C ARG A 125 -32.46 19.06 -4.58
N ASN A 126 -32.59 20.19 -5.25
CA ASN A 126 -33.63 21.17 -4.94
C ASN A 126 -35.00 20.50 -5.03
#